data_AF-A0A976KJ53-F1
#
_entry.id   AF-A0A976KJ53-F1
#
_cell.length_a   1.000
_cell.length_b   1.000
_cell.length_c   1.000
_cell.angle_alpha   90.00
_cell.angle_beta   90.00
_cell.angle_gamma   90.00
#
_symmetry.space_group_name_H-M   'P 1'
#
loop_
_entity.id
_entity.type
_entity.pdbx_description
1 polymer ?
#
loop_
_entity_poly.entity_id
_entity_poly.type
_entity_poly.pdbx_seq_one_letter_code
_entity_poly.pdbx_strand_id
1 'polypeptide(L)'
;MTRHRQHIQCPKCGSRGAHQLADGLRKCKRCHAKYTPKRSQHRLDDATLCEIARLFWLMVPAARVANDLGLNRKTVQRYYRRIRQHIALASEQALGLLAGEIEVDESYFGGVCKGKRGVGLAAKSL
;
A
#
# COMPACT_ATOMS: atom_id res chain seq x y z
N MET A 1 1.29 -12.85 -22.58
CA MET A 1 0.52 -13.40 -21.43
C MET A 1 1.43 -14.27 -20.56
N THR A 2 2.38 -13.66 -19.86
CA THR A 2 3.26 -14.36 -18.92
C THR A 2 2.46 -14.73 -17.68
N ARG A 3 1.99 -15.98 -17.60
CA ARG A 3 1.45 -16.53 -16.35
C ARG A 3 2.60 -16.50 -15.34
N HIS A 4 2.67 -15.46 -14.51
CA HIS A 4 3.51 -15.48 -13.31
C HIS A 4 3.04 -16.67 -12.47
N ARG A 5 3.73 -17.81 -12.63
CA ARG A 5 3.54 -19.00 -11.81
C ARG A 5 3.95 -18.58 -10.40
N GLN A 6 2.96 -18.16 -9.61
CA GLN A 6 3.13 -17.98 -8.18
C GLN A 6 3.83 -19.24 -7.67
N HIS A 7 5.03 -19.07 -7.11
CA HIS A 7 5.82 -20.16 -6.54
C HIS A 7 5.10 -20.65 -5.28
N ILE A 8 4.06 -21.47 -5.47
CA ILE A 8 3.24 -22.00 -4.39
C ILE A 8 4.09 -23.02 -3.61
N GLN A 9 4.62 -22.57 -2.48
CA GLN A 9 5.38 -23.40 -1.55
C GLN A 9 4.43 -24.18 -0.64
N CYS A 10 4.82 -25.40 -0.29
CA CYS A 10 4.14 -26.17 0.73
C CYS A 10 4.29 -25.49 2.10
N PRO A 11 3.20 -25.19 2.82
CA PRO A 11 3.26 -24.51 4.11
C PRO A 11 3.94 -25.34 5.22
N LYS A 12 4.06 -26.67 5.04
CA LYS A 12 4.65 -27.58 6.03
C LYS A 12 6.16 -27.80 5.84
N CYS A 13 6.66 -27.80 4.60
CA CYS A 13 8.05 -28.18 4.30
C CYS A 13 8.77 -27.27 3.29
N GLY A 14 8.12 -26.19 2.81
CA GLY A 14 8.70 -25.23 1.87
C GLY A 14 8.91 -25.74 0.43
N SER A 15 8.72 -27.03 0.16
CA SER A 15 8.94 -27.58 -1.19
C SER A 15 7.95 -27.00 -2.20
N ARG A 16 8.40 -26.81 -3.45
CA ARG A 16 7.62 -26.21 -4.54
C ARG A 16 6.83 -27.23 -5.38
N GLY A 17 7.06 -28.53 -5.15
CA GLY A 17 6.41 -29.60 -5.89
C GLY A 17 5.08 -29.99 -5.25
N ALA A 18 3.99 -29.91 -6.01
CA ALA A 18 2.67 -30.38 -5.56
C ALA A 18 1.87 -31.05 -6.69
N HIS A 19 0.99 -31.99 -6.31
CA HIS A 19 -0.09 -32.51 -7.16
C HIS A 19 -1.36 -31.70 -6.89
N GLN A 20 -2.15 -31.44 -7.92
CA GLN A 20 -3.49 -30.86 -7.78
C GLN A 20 -4.51 -32.00 -7.65
N LEU A 21 -5.34 -31.96 -6.61
CA LEU A 21 -6.40 -32.92 -6.34
C LEU A 21 -7.72 -32.45 -6.98
N ALA A 22 -8.68 -33.36 -7.12
CA ALA A 22 -10.01 -33.06 -7.68
C ALA A 22 -10.75 -31.97 -6.88
N ASP A 23 -10.59 -31.95 -5.56
CA ASP A 23 -11.24 -30.98 -4.65
C ASP A 23 -10.60 -29.58 -4.68
N GLY A 24 -9.66 -29.31 -5.61
CA GLY A 24 -8.93 -28.04 -5.71
C GLY A 24 -7.80 -27.85 -4.69
N LEU A 25 -7.64 -28.80 -3.75
CA LEU A 25 -6.52 -28.87 -2.82
C LEU A 25 -5.21 -29.28 -3.53
N ARG A 26 -4.08 -28.92 -2.93
CA ARG A 26 -2.75 -29.36 -3.38
C ARG A 26 -2.15 -30.36 -2.40
N LYS A 27 -1.56 -31.44 -2.93
CA LYS A 27 -0.79 -32.42 -2.15
C LYS A 27 0.70 -32.21 -2.41
N CYS A 28 1.47 -31.90 -1.38
CA CYS A 28 2.92 -31.76 -1.49
C CYS A 28 3.58 -33.06 -1.99
N LYS A 29 4.53 -32.98 -2.93
CA LYS A 29 5.28 -34.15 -3.41
C LYS A 29 6.27 -34.69 -2.38
N ARG A 30 6.81 -33.81 -1.52
CA ARG A 30 7.81 -34.16 -0.50
C ARG A 30 7.21 -34.70 0.80
N CYS A 31 6.33 -33.94 1.46
CA CYS A 31 5.77 -34.31 2.78
C CYS A 31 4.32 -34.80 2.73
N HIS A 32 3.72 -34.93 1.54
CA HIS A 32 2.34 -35.37 1.30
C HIS A 32 1.22 -34.57 2.00
N ALA A 33 1.54 -33.45 2.65
CA ALA A 33 0.56 -32.56 3.24
C ALA A 33 -0.42 -32.04 2.18
N LYS A 34 -1.71 -32.07 2.52
CA LYS A 34 -2.78 -31.45 1.74
C LYS A 34 -2.96 -30.00 2.20
N TYR A 35 -3.05 -29.06 1.28
CA TYR A 35 -3.19 -27.64 1.60
C TYR A 35 -3.89 -26.84 0.50
N THR A 36 -4.56 -25.77 0.89
CA THR A 36 -5.11 -24.78 -0.04
C THR A 36 -3.99 -23.85 -0.48
N PRO A 37 -3.76 -23.65 -1.79
CA PRO A 37 -2.81 -22.65 -2.24
C PRO A 37 -3.27 -21.26 -1.78
N LYS A 38 -2.37 -20.49 -1.14
CA LYS A 38 -2.67 -19.09 -0.82
C LYS A 38 -2.92 -18.36 -2.14
N ARG A 39 -4.14 -17.87 -2.34
CA ARG A 39 -4.44 -16.95 -3.45
C ARG A 39 -3.75 -15.62 -3.14
N SER A 40 -3.30 -14.90 -4.17
CA SER A 40 -2.92 -13.50 -4.00
C SER A 40 -4.04 -12.78 -3.24
N GLN A 41 -3.72 -12.14 -2.13
CA GLN A 41 -4.69 -11.35 -1.38
C GLN A 41 -5.13 -10.12 -2.16
N HIS A 42 -4.37 -9.74 -3.19
CA HIS A 42 -4.63 -8.57 -4.00
C HIS A 42 -5.44 -8.95 -5.24
N ARG A 43 -6.56 -8.26 -5.42
CA ARG A 43 -7.46 -8.42 -6.57
C ARG A 43 -6.90 -7.77 -7.84
N LEU A 44 -5.86 -6.96 -7.72
CA LEU A 44 -5.14 -6.30 -8.81
C LEU A 44 -3.81 -7.01 -9.03
N ASP A 45 -3.33 -6.96 -10.28
CA ASP A 45 -2.01 -7.46 -10.64
C ASP A 45 -0.89 -6.61 -10.02
N ASP A 46 0.27 -7.21 -9.80
CA ASP A 46 1.39 -6.58 -9.10
C ASP A 46 1.88 -5.34 -9.87
N ALA A 47 1.91 -5.40 -11.21
CA ALA A 47 2.26 -4.28 -12.06
C ALA A 47 1.34 -3.06 -11.83
N THR A 48 0.02 -3.29 -11.74
CA THR A 48 -0.95 -2.24 -11.46
C THR A 48 -0.76 -1.65 -10.06
N LEU A 49 -0.43 -2.49 -9.07
CA LEU A 49 -0.15 -2.03 -7.71
C LEU A 49 1.11 -1.16 -7.65
N CYS A 50 2.17 -1.55 -8.35
CA CYS A 50 3.40 -0.76 -8.47
C CYS A 50 3.12 0.60 -9.11
N GLU A 51 2.31 0.65 -10.16
CA GLU A 51 1.98 1.92 -10.83
C GLU A 51 1.13 2.83 -9.91
N ILE A 52 0.15 2.26 -9.18
CA ILE A 52 -0.59 3.02 -8.16
C ILE A 52 0.34 3.62 -7.11
N ALA A 53 1.33 2.84 -6.63
CA ALA A 53 2.31 3.31 -5.66
C ALA A 53 3.22 4.41 -6.22
N ARG A 54 3.66 4.27 -7.48
CA ARG A 54 4.43 5.30 -8.19
C ARG A 54 3.64 6.61 -8.31
N LEU A 55 2.38 6.54 -8.74
CA LEU A 55 1.53 7.72 -8.89
C LEU A 55 1.19 8.37 -7.55
N PHE A 56 1.09 7.57 -6.48
CA PHE A 56 0.97 8.08 -5.12
C PHE A 56 2.20 8.90 -4.71
N TRP A 57 3.40 8.38 -4.98
CA TRP A 57 4.66 9.07 -4.70
C TRP A 57 4.77 10.40 -5.47
N LEU A 58 4.30 10.42 -6.72
CA LEU A 58 4.22 11.63 -7.55
C LEU A 58 3.06 12.57 -7.17
N MET A 59 2.37 12.30 -6.06
CA MET A 59 1.27 13.11 -5.53
C MET A 59 0.09 13.29 -6.49
N VAL A 60 -0.11 12.32 -7.40
CA VAL A 60 -1.22 12.36 -8.36
C VAL A 60 -2.55 12.12 -7.63
N PRO A 61 -3.61 12.92 -7.87
CA PRO A 61 -4.89 12.68 -7.21
C PRO A 61 -5.52 11.34 -7.58
N ALA A 62 -6.08 10.63 -6.59
CA ALA A 62 -6.68 9.30 -6.77
C ALA A 62 -7.77 9.25 -7.86
N ALA A 63 -8.48 10.35 -8.09
CA ALA A 63 -9.48 10.44 -9.16
C ALA A 63 -8.85 10.41 -10.56
N ARG A 64 -7.69 11.06 -10.76
CA ARG A 64 -6.95 11.02 -12.01
C ARG A 64 -6.40 9.61 -12.26
N VAL A 65 -5.71 9.04 -11.26
CA VAL A 65 -5.18 7.67 -11.34
C VAL A 65 -6.27 6.64 -11.65
N ALA A 66 -7.46 6.80 -11.08
CA ALA A 66 -8.58 5.92 -11.37
C ALA A 66 -9.01 5.98 -12.85
N ASN A 67 -9.00 7.18 -13.46
CA ASN A 67 -9.28 7.36 -14.87
C ASN A 67 -8.14 6.76 -15.73
N ASP A 68 -6.89 7.14 -15.46
CA ASP A 68 -5.71 6.73 -16.23
C ASP A 68 -5.53 5.20 -16.25
N LEU A 69 -5.86 4.52 -15.14
CA LEU A 69 -5.74 3.07 -15.01
C LEU A 69 -7.05 2.30 -15.27
N GLY A 70 -8.14 2.99 -15.60
CA GLY A 70 -9.45 2.35 -15.80
C GLY A 70 -10.01 1.64 -14.56
N LEU A 71 -9.70 2.14 -13.36
CA LEU A 71 -10.08 1.55 -12.09
C LEU A 71 -11.24 2.32 -11.44
N ASN A 72 -11.97 1.66 -10.54
CA ASN A 72 -12.93 2.37 -9.70
C ASN A 72 -12.19 3.33 -8.74
N ARG A 73 -12.61 4.59 -8.67
CA ARG A 73 -12.07 5.61 -7.76
C ARG A 73 -11.94 5.13 -6.31
N LYS A 74 -12.95 4.40 -5.79
CA LYS A 74 -12.93 3.85 -4.43
C LYS A 74 -11.82 2.83 -4.22
N THR A 75 -11.42 2.10 -5.27
CA THR A 75 -10.31 1.15 -5.25
C THR A 75 -8.99 1.89 -5.06
N VAL A 76 -8.71 2.91 -5.88
CA VAL A 76 -7.48 3.70 -5.78
C VAL A 76 -7.39 4.40 -4.42
N GLN A 77 -8.49 5.03 -3.96
CA GLN A 77 -8.55 5.65 -2.63
C GLN A 77 -8.24 4.66 -1.51
N ARG A 78 -8.71 3.41 -1.62
CA ARG A 78 -8.41 2.36 -0.63
C ARG A 78 -6.91 2.03 -0.62
N TYR A 79 -6.26 1.93 -1.78
CA TYR A 79 -4.82 1.69 -1.83
C TYR A 79 -4.01 2.87 -1.30
N TYR A 80 -4.37 4.10 -1.67
CA TYR A 80 -3.73 5.31 -1.14
C TYR A 80 -3.81 5.39 0.38
N ARG A 81 -4.98 5.07 0.96
CA ARG A 81 -5.14 5.01 2.40
C ARG A 81 -4.23 3.95 3.04
N ARG A 82 -4.13 2.76 2.46
CA ARG A 82 -3.23 1.71 2.95
C ARG A 82 -1.77 2.16 2.93
N ILE A 83 -1.33 2.79 1.83
CA ILE A 83 0.04 3.33 1.73
C ILE A 83 0.29 4.35 2.84
N ARG A 84 -0.63 5.32 3.03
CA ARG A 84 -0.52 6.32 4.11
C ARG A 84 -0.47 5.68 5.50
N GLN A 85 -1.27 4.65 5.76
CA GLN A 85 -1.26 3.92 7.03
C GLN A 85 0.08 3.22 7.25
N HIS A 86 0.66 2.60 6.23
CA HIS A 86 1.98 1.98 6.34
C HIS A 86 3.09 3.01 6.59
N ILE A 87 3.04 4.16 5.93
CA ILE A 87 3.97 5.27 6.19
C ILE A 87 3.82 5.74 7.63
N ALA A 88 2.60 6.00 8.11
CA ALA A 88 2.35 6.44 9.47
C ALA A 88 2.89 5.44 10.51
N LEU A 89 2.60 4.15 10.34
CA LEU A 89 3.11 3.10 11.23
C LEU A 89 4.65 3.03 11.22
N ALA A 90 5.28 3.14 10.04
CA ALA A 90 6.73 3.15 9.94
C ALA A 90 7.33 4.41 10.60
N SER A 91 6.70 5.57 10.42
CA SER A 91 7.08 6.81 11.09
C SER A 91 6.94 6.69 12.61
N GLU A 92 5.83 6.15 13.12
CA GLU A 92 5.63 5.92 14.56
C GLU A 92 6.70 5.00 15.16
N GLN A 93 7.06 3.93 14.45
CA GLN A 93 8.16 3.04 14.86
C GLN A 93 9.51 3.77 14.86
N ALA A 94 9.76 4.63 13.88
CA ALA A 94 10.98 5.43 13.81
C ALA A 94 11.03 6.53 14.89
N LEU A 95 9.90 7.13 15.26
CA LEU A 95 9.81 8.10 16.35
C LEU A 95 10.28 7.50 17.69
N GLY A 96 10.02 6.21 17.93
CA GLY A 96 10.52 5.52 19.12
C GLY A 96 12.05 5.41 19.21
N LEU A 97 12.76 5.66 18.11
CA LEU A 97 14.23 5.70 18.04
C LEU A 97 14.80 7.12 18.20
N LEU A 98 13.94 8.15 18.17
CA LEU A 98 14.37 9.53 18.37
C LEU A 98 14.54 9.79 19.86
N ALA A 99 15.79 9.95 20.30
CA ALA A 99 16.16 10.39 21.64
C ALA A 99 17.06 11.62 21.52
N GLY A 100 16.81 12.64 22.34
CA GLY A 100 17.56 13.91 22.35
C GLY A 100 16.76 15.11 21.87
N GLU A 101 17.45 16.18 21.51
CA GLU A 101 16.85 17.41 20.96
C GLU A 101 16.39 17.16 19.53
N ILE A 102 15.13 17.49 19.24
CA ILE A 102 14.49 17.27 17.94
C ILE A 102 14.22 18.62 17.31
N GLU A 103 14.85 18.89 16.16
CA GLU A 103 14.53 20.04 15.34
C GLU A 103 13.20 19.81 14.61
N VAL A 104 12.23 20.70 14.85
CA VAL A 104 10.92 20.65 14.20
C VAL A 104 10.94 21.65 13.05
N ASP A 105 10.92 21.16 11.82
CA ASP A 105 10.75 22.01 10.66
C ASP A 105 9.34 22.63 10.65
N GLU A 106 9.25 23.95 10.53
CA GLU A 106 7.99 24.70 10.47
C GLU A 106 7.32 24.60 9.09
N SER A 107 7.17 23.38 8.60
CA SER A 107 6.35 23.13 7.42
C SER A 107 4.87 23.28 7.80
N TYR A 108 4.29 24.46 7.57
CA TYR A 108 2.88 24.76 7.83
C TYR A 108 1.95 24.02 6.85
N PHE A 109 1.58 22.78 7.17
CA PHE A 109 0.57 22.02 6.43
C PHE A 109 -0.83 22.49 6.85
N GLY A 110 -1.29 23.60 6.27
CA GLY A 110 -2.57 24.24 6.59
C GLY A 110 -3.75 23.27 6.63
N GLY A 111 -4.27 22.99 7.83
CA GLY A 111 -5.53 22.31 8.03
C GLY A 111 -6.72 23.22 7.72
N VAL A 112 -7.86 22.65 7.36
CA VAL A 112 -9.11 23.42 7.28
C VAL A 112 -9.55 23.78 8.70
N CYS A 113 -9.17 24.95 9.16
CA CYS A 113 -9.59 25.50 10.45
C CYS A 113 -10.84 26.36 10.26
N LYS A 114 -11.84 26.20 11.15
CA LYS A 114 -13.01 27.09 11.18
C LYS A 114 -12.58 28.47 11.72
N GLY A 115 -12.81 29.51 10.93
CA GLY A 115 -12.54 30.91 11.30
C GLY A 115 -11.26 31.49 10.71
N LYS A 116 -11.12 32.82 10.74
CA LYS A 116 -9.94 33.55 10.22
C LYS A 116 -8.87 33.68 11.31
N ARG A 117 -7.69 33.04 11.17
CA ARG A 117 -6.44 33.47 11.82
C ARG A 117 -5.19 33.02 11.04
N GLY A 118 -4.22 33.93 10.97
CA GLY A 118 -2.90 33.83 10.32
C GLY A 118 -2.28 35.23 10.15
N VAL A 119 -0.98 35.36 10.38
CA VAL A 119 -0.16 36.59 10.33
C VAL A 119 -0.27 37.25 8.95
N GLY A 120 -0.63 38.53 8.94
CA GLY A 120 -1.02 39.28 7.74
C GLY A 120 -2.19 40.26 7.93
N LEU A 121 -2.76 40.35 9.13
CA LEU A 121 -3.68 41.42 9.53
C LEU A 121 -2.94 42.53 10.30
N ALA A 122 -1.99 43.15 9.63
CA ALA A 122 -1.51 44.49 9.95
C ALA A 122 -1.01 45.12 8.65
N ALA A 123 -1.79 46.04 8.10
CA ALA A 123 -1.43 47.05 7.10
C ALA A 123 -0.48 46.62 5.95
N LYS A 124 -1.05 46.37 4.78
CA LYS A 124 -0.45 46.85 3.53
C LYS A 124 -1.41 47.85 2.90
N SER A 125 -1.22 49.11 3.27
CA SER A 125 -1.53 50.25 2.41
C SER A 125 -0.30 50.50 1.55
N LEU A 126 -0.54 50.79 0.26
CA LEU A 126 0.38 51.01 -0.87
C LEU A 126 0.82 49.74 -1.62
#